data_AF-A0A2Z6QRC1-F1
#
_entry.id   AF-A0A2Z6QRC1-F1
#
_cell.length_a   1.000
_cell.length_b   1.000
_cell.length_c   1.000
_cell.angle_alpha   90.00
_cell.angle_beta   90.00
_cell.angle_gamma   90.00
#
_symmetry.space_group_name_H-M   'P 1'
#
loop_
_entity.id
_entity.type
_entity.pdbx_description
1 polymer ?
#
loop_
_entity_poly.entity_id
_entity_poly.type
_entity_poly.pdbx_seq_one_letter_code
_entity_poly.pdbx_strand_id
1 'polypeptide(L)'
;MLAKINTRLRQGFSENRNIPFGERSIILFSDFGQLPPMLDLLMYTTNISQDELSNNGIVSYKSFSEACKLDVIEKQSRDSEKQQTFKDILLRMRDGKNNKNDWIILTRRFKHNLSNAEWEQFSDAVHILTK
;
A
#
# COMPACT_ATOMS: atom_id res chain seq x y z
N MET A 1 -14.37 5.40 4.78
CA MET A 1 -14.40 4.12 5.56
C MET A 1 -14.17 4.30 7.07
N LEU A 2 -13.06 4.89 7.50
CA LEU A 2 -12.64 4.95 8.92
C LEU A 2 -13.66 5.60 9.87
N ALA A 3 -14.37 6.63 9.40
CA ALA A 3 -15.47 7.26 10.14
C ALA A 3 -16.55 6.25 10.56
N LYS A 4 -16.93 5.34 9.64
CA LYS A 4 -17.95 4.32 9.92
C LYS A 4 -17.46 3.34 10.98
N ILE A 5 -16.18 2.96 10.94
CA ILE A 5 -15.56 2.08 11.96
C ILE A 5 -15.59 2.77 13.31
N ASN A 6 -15.13 4.01 13.40
CA ASN A 6 -15.16 4.81 14.63
C ASN A 6 -16.58 4.90 15.20
N THR A 7 -17.57 5.26 14.38
CA THR A 7 -18.98 5.34 14.80
C THR A 7 -19.51 4.01 15.31
N ARG A 8 -19.24 2.90 14.64
CA ARG A 8 -19.72 1.57 15.05
C ARG A 8 -19.09 1.10 16.36
N LEU A 9 -17.80 1.37 16.58
CA LEU A 9 -17.14 1.04 17.83
C LEU A 9 -17.69 1.88 18.98
N ARG A 10 -17.90 3.18 18.78
CA ARG A 10 -18.53 4.06 19.78
C ARG A 10 -19.98 3.65 20.12
N GLN A 11 -20.70 3.06 19.16
CA GLN A 11 -22.04 2.50 19.40
C GLN A 11 -22.00 1.18 20.17
N GLY A 12 -21.08 0.28 19.81
CA GLY A 12 -20.93 -1.02 20.46
C GLY A 12 -20.38 -0.94 21.89
N PHE A 13 -19.56 0.06 22.18
CA PHE A 13 -18.94 0.33 23.49
C PHE A 13 -19.49 1.65 24.06
N SER A 14 -20.76 1.61 24.45
CA SER A 14 -21.54 2.81 24.83
C SER A 14 -20.98 3.56 26.05
N GLU A 15 -20.29 2.87 26.94
CA GLU A 15 -19.56 3.42 28.08
C GLU A 15 -18.46 4.39 27.64
N ASN A 16 -17.86 4.13 26.47
CA ASN A 16 -16.77 4.90 25.88
C ASN A 16 -17.20 5.65 24.63
N ARG A 17 -18.51 5.93 24.48
CA ARG A 17 -19.07 6.54 23.27
C ARG A 17 -18.50 7.90 22.92
N ASN A 18 -17.80 8.60 23.82
CA ASN A 18 -17.21 9.92 23.53
C ASN A 18 -15.72 9.85 23.21
N ILE A 19 -15.13 8.66 23.31
CA ILE A 19 -13.71 8.41 23.08
C ILE A 19 -13.55 7.89 21.64
N PRO A 20 -12.52 8.32 20.88
CA PRO A 20 -12.21 7.75 19.58
C PRO A 20 -12.19 6.21 19.62
N PHE A 21 -12.84 5.60 18.63
CA PHE A 21 -12.96 4.15 18.47
C PHE A 21 -13.50 3.40 19.69
N GLY A 22 -14.24 4.06 20.59
CA GLY A 22 -14.77 3.42 21.80
C GLY A 22 -13.68 2.89 22.73
N GLU A 23 -12.54 3.58 22.79
CA GLU A 23 -11.34 3.21 23.58
C GLU A 23 -10.71 1.86 23.14
N ARG A 24 -10.94 1.44 21.90
CA ARG A 24 -10.30 0.24 21.36
C ARG A 24 -8.94 0.58 20.76
N SER A 25 -7.98 -0.31 20.97
CA SER A 25 -6.70 -0.24 20.28
C SER A 25 -6.93 -0.49 18.78
N ILE A 26 -6.49 0.45 17.95
CA ILE A 26 -6.55 0.35 16.49
C ILE A 26 -5.14 0.36 15.96
N ILE A 27 -4.81 -0.61 15.11
CA ILE A 27 -3.54 -0.66 14.39
C ILE A 27 -3.86 -0.54 12.91
N LEU A 28 -3.29 0.49 12.26
CA LEU A 28 -3.48 0.74 10.84
C LEU A 28 -2.19 0.44 10.08
N PHE A 29 -2.28 -0.46 9.10
CA PHE A 29 -1.19 -0.74 8.16
C PHE A 29 -1.52 -0.09 6.82
N SER A 30 -0.57 0.68 6.29
CA SER A 30 -0.73 1.36 5.01
C SER A 30 0.63 1.61 4.34
N ASP A 31 0.61 1.79 3.03
CA ASP A 31 1.74 2.25 2.24
C ASP A 31 1.27 3.35 1.29
N PHE A 32 1.71 4.58 1.52
CA PHE A 32 1.32 5.75 0.72
C PHE A 32 1.83 5.71 -0.73
N GLY A 33 2.82 4.86 -1.03
CA GLY A 33 3.30 4.64 -2.39
C GLY A 33 2.47 3.63 -3.19
N GLN A 34 1.39 3.08 -2.59
CA GLN A 34 0.46 2.18 -3.27
C GLN A 34 -0.80 2.92 -3.75
N LEU A 35 -1.79 2.16 -4.18
CA LEU A 35 -3.02 2.71 -4.74
C LEU A 35 -3.75 3.60 -3.74
N PRO A 36 -4.19 4.80 -4.15
CA PRO A 36 -5.09 5.60 -3.34
C PRO A 36 -6.48 4.94 -3.27
N PRO A 37 -7.34 5.36 -2.33
CA PRO A 37 -8.75 4.99 -2.33
C PRO A 37 -9.41 5.31 -3.68
N MET A 38 -10.20 4.37 -4.20
CA MET A 38 -10.93 4.59 -5.44
C MET A 38 -12.15 5.49 -5.17
N LEU A 39 -12.21 6.64 -5.85
CA LEU A 39 -13.32 7.62 -5.76
C LEU A 39 -13.58 8.17 -4.34
N ASP A 40 -12.59 8.10 -3.45
CA ASP A 40 -12.68 8.61 -2.08
C ASP A 40 -11.47 9.51 -1.78
N LEU A 41 -11.57 10.33 -0.74
CA LEU A 41 -10.52 11.25 -0.35
C LEU A 41 -9.44 10.55 0.49
N LEU A 42 -8.19 10.97 0.32
CA LEU A 42 -7.08 10.47 1.14
C LEU A 42 -7.29 10.83 2.62
N MET A 43 -7.14 9.85 3.50
CA MET A 43 -7.36 10.04 4.96
C MET A 43 -6.41 11.05 5.60
N TYR A 44 -5.24 11.28 4.99
CA TYR A 44 -4.22 12.23 5.42
C TYR A 44 -4.30 13.58 4.68
N THR A 45 -5.38 13.82 3.94
CA THR A 45 -5.61 15.13 3.33
C THR A 45 -5.72 16.23 4.40
N THR A 46 -5.23 17.42 4.07
CA THR A 46 -5.36 18.61 4.91
C THR A 46 -6.65 19.38 4.62
N ASN A 47 -7.29 19.11 3.49
CA ASN A 47 -8.44 19.87 3.01
C ASN A 47 -9.74 19.30 3.60
N ILE A 48 -10.61 20.19 4.04
CA ILE A 48 -11.96 19.84 4.49
C ILE A 48 -12.79 19.48 3.26
N SER A 49 -13.39 18.29 3.25
CA SER A 49 -14.34 17.89 2.21
C SER A 49 -15.70 18.53 2.45
N GLN A 50 -16.50 18.69 1.39
CA GLN A 50 -17.92 19.05 1.56
C GLN A 50 -18.73 17.92 2.22
N ASP A 51 -18.23 16.68 2.15
CA ASP A 51 -18.82 15.52 2.81
C ASP A 51 -18.41 15.40 4.28
N GLU A 52 -19.39 15.36 5.18
CA GLU A 52 -19.18 15.24 6.62
C GLU A 52 -18.56 13.90 7.01
N LEU A 53 -18.94 12.82 6.32
CA LEU A 53 -18.43 11.48 6.62
C LEU A 53 -16.92 11.40 6.37
N SER A 54 -16.44 11.99 5.28
CA SER A 54 -15.03 12.10 4.95
C SER A 54 -14.27 12.94 5.98
N ASN A 55 -14.82 14.08 6.40
CA ASN A 55 -14.24 14.92 7.47
C ASN A 55 -14.11 14.14 8.79
N ASN A 56 -15.14 13.43 9.20
CA ASN A 56 -15.11 12.57 10.39
C ASN A 56 -14.05 11.46 10.26
N GLY A 57 -13.80 10.97 9.05
CA GLY A 57 -12.76 10.00 8.75
C GLY A 57 -11.36 10.60 8.94
N ILE A 58 -11.14 11.81 8.43
CA ILE A 58 -9.88 12.56 8.60
C ILE A 58 -9.63 12.86 10.08
N VAL A 59 -10.65 13.29 10.83
CA VAL A 59 -10.54 13.54 12.27
C VAL A 59 -10.19 12.23 13.01
N SER A 60 -10.83 11.12 12.65
CA SER A 60 -10.51 9.81 13.23
C SER A 60 -9.07 9.39 12.91
N TYR A 61 -8.59 9.65 11.70
CA TYR A 61 -7.20 9.38 11.31
C TYR A 61 -6.20 10.27 12.07
N LYS A 62 -6.54 11.54 12.34
CA LYS A 62 -5.69 12.43 13.14
C LYS A 62 -5.61 12.07 14.63
N SER A 63 -6.46 11.16 15.10
CA SER A 63 -6.42 10.70 16.50
C SER A 63 -5.30 9.67 16.77
N PHE A 64 -4.68 9.10 15.73
CA PHE A 64 -3.48 8.27 15.90
C PHE A 64 -2.31 9.15 16.35
N SER A 65 -1.77 8.87 17.53
CA SER A 65 -0.62 9.60 18.12
C SER A 65 0.72 8.96 17.80
N GLU A 66 0.72 7.68 17.42
CA GLU A 66 1.92 6.89 17.18
C GLU A 66 1.99 6.44 15.72
N ALA A 67 3.19 6.50 15.14
CA ALA A 67 3.47 6.02 13.80
C ALA A 67 4.80 5.28 13.79
N CYS A 68 4.78 4.03 13.30
CA CYS A 68 5.98 3.22 13.10
C CYS A 68 6.23 3.06 11.60
N LYS A 69 7.47 3.29 11.16
CA LYS A 69 7.89 3.05 9.77
C LYS A 69 8.70 1.76 9.71
N LEU A 70 8.27 0.82 8.89
CA LEU A 70 9.07 -0.35 8.53
C LEU A 70 10.03 0.04 7.41
N ASP A 71 11.32 -0.28 7.57
CA ASP A 71 12.41 0.10 6.68
C ASP A 71 13.08 -1.11 6.00
N VAL A 72 12.85 -2.33 6.49
CA VAL A 72 13.39 -3.57 5.90
C VAL A 72 12.41 -4.19 4.90
N ILE A 73 12.92 -4.56 3.71
CA ILE A 73 12.16 -5.20 2.63
C ILE A 73 12.40 -6.72 2.63
N GLU A 74 11.45 -7.46 3.19
CA GLU A 74 11.54 -8.93 3.30
C GLU A 74 11.01 -9.70 2.08
N LYS A 75 10.11 -9.10 1.28
CA LYS A 75 9.50 -9.80 0.12
C LYS A 75 10.52 -10.20 -0.95
N GLN A 76 11.58 -9.41 -1.11
CA GLN A 76 12.69 -9.68 -2.02
C GLN A 76 13.97 -10.10 -1.26
N SER A 77 13.85 -10.81 -0.13
CA SER A 77 14.93 -11.09 0.85
C SER A 77 16.18 -11.82 0.34
N ARG A 78 16.25 -12.25 -0.93
CA ARG A 78 17.45 -12.90 -1.46
C ARG A 78 18.52 -11.86 -1.80
N ASP A 79 19.72 -12.03 -1.25
CA ASP A 79 20.86 -11.09 -1.41
C ASP A 79 21.64 -11.25 -2.73
N SER A 80 20.96 -11.57 -3.83
CA SER A 80 21.63 -11.52 -5.13
C SER A 80 21.67 -10.08 -5.65
N GLU A 81 22.73 -9.74 -6.39
CA GLU A 81 22.86 -8.43 -7.05
C GLU A 81 21.63 -8.09 -7.91
N LYS A 82 21.06 -9.09 -8.58
CA LYS A 82 19.82 -8.96 -9.36
C LYS A 82 18.62 -8.56 -8.49
N GLN A 83 18.49 -9.14 -7.29
CA GLN A 83 17.40 -8.84 -6.37
C GLN A 83 17.59 -7.47 -5.72
N GLN A 84 18.82 -7.10 -5.36
CA GLN A 84 19.12 -5.76 -4.86
C GLN A 84 18.77 -4.69 -5.91
N THR A 85 19.19 -4.92 -7.17
CA THR A 85 18.84 -4.04 -8.29
C THR A 85 17.32 -3.90 -8.43
N PHE A 86 16.57 -4.99 -8.28
CA PHE A 86 15.12 -4.95 -8.36
C PHE A 86 14.48 -4.21 -7.19
N LYS A 87 14.96 -4.39 -5.96
CA LYS A 87 14.53 -3.61 -4.78
C LYS A 87 14.70 -2.11 -5.03
N ASP A 88 15.86 -1.71 -5.55
CA ASP A 88 16.17 -0.31 -5.80
C ASP A 88 15.25 0.30 -6.88
N ILE A 89 14.92 -0.48 -7.92
CA ILE A 89 13.94 -0.10 -8.95
C ILE A 89 12.56 0.12 -8.32
N LEU A 90 12.10 -0.82 -7.48
CA LEU A 90 10.79 -0.71 -6.82
C LEU A 90 10.70 0.51 -5.90
N LEU A 91 11.76 0.81 -5.15
CA LEU A 91 11.83 2.00 -4.30
C LEU A 91 11.78 3.31 -5.12
N ARG A 92 12.49 3.37 -6.25
CA ARG A 92 12.37 4.51 -7.18
C ARG A 92 10.98 4.63 -7.77
N MET A 93 10.36 3.51 -8.16
CA MET A 93 9.01 3.50 -8.72
C MET A 93 7.97 3.98 -7.70
N ARG A 94 8.10 3.56 -6.43
CA ARG A 94 7.26 4.02 -5.31
C ARG A 94 7.24 5.55 -5.18
N ASP A 95 8.40 6.18 -5.37
CA ASP A 95 8.58 7.63 -5.28
C ASP A 95 8.32 8.37 -6.62
N GLY A 96 8.01 7.67 -7.71
CA GLY A 96 7.91 8.27 -9.05
C GLY A 96 9.24 8.76 -9.63
N LYS A 97 10.37 8.19 -9.19
CA LYS A 97 11.75 8.55 -9.58
C LYS A 97 12.40 7.52 -10.52
N ASN A 98 11.62 6.72 -11.22
CA ASN A 98 12.13 5.74 -12.17
C ASN A 98 12.82 6.42 -13.37
N ASN A 99 13.84 5.77 -13.91
CA ASN A 99 14.60 6.27 -15.05
C ASN A 99 14.60 5.29 -16.25
N LYS A 100 15.25 5.69 -17.35
CA LYS A 100 15.33 4.87 -18.57
C LYS A 100 16.04 3.52 -18.35
N ASN A 101 17.05 3.48 -17.48
CA ASN A 101 17.76 2.23 -17.18
C ASN A 101 16.86 1.26 -16.40
N ASP A 102 16.07 1.77 -15.46
CA ASP A 102 15.08 0.97 -14.73
C ASP A 102 14.10 0.30 -15.72
N TRP A 103 13.62 1.07 -16.69
CA TRP A 103 12.76 0.55 -17.76
C TRP A 103 13.46 -0.55 -18.57
N ILE A 104 14.68 -0.32 -19.04
CA ILE A 104 15.47 -1.30 -19.80
C ILE A 104 15.65 -2.61 -19.01
N ILE A 105 15.86 -2.52 -17.69
CA ILE A 105 16.00 -3.71 -16.83
C ILE A 105 14.66 -4.47 -16.75
N LEU A 106 13.55 -3.76 -16.56
CA LEU A 106 12.22 -4.38 -16.45
C LEU A 106 11.77 -5.04 -17.77
N THR A 107 12.05 -4.43 -18.93
CA THR A 107 11.64 -4.98 -20.23
C THR A 107 12.36 -6.28 -20.59
N ARG A 108 13.52 -6.59 -19.99
CA ARG A 108 14.17 -7.90 -20.12
C ARG A 108 13.28 -9.05 -19.63
N ARG A 109 12.26 -8.77 -18.82
CA ARG A 109 11.30 -9.77 -18.33
C ARG A 109 10.08 -9.97 -19.25
N PHE A 110 10.00 -9.25 -20.36
CA PHE A 110 8.98 -9.50 -21.37
C PHE A 110 9.17 -10.86 -22.02
N LYS A 111 8.07 -11.56 -22.32
CA LYS A 111 8.08 -12.94 -22.86
C LYS A 111 9.03 -13.11 -24.04
N HIS A 112 9.07 -12.17 -24.98
CA HIS A 112 9.92 -12.23 -26.18
C HIS A 112 11.43 -12.05 -25.90
N ASN A 113 11.79 -11.59 -24.70
CA ASN A 113 13.18 -11.41 -24.25
C ASN A 113 13.65 -12.55 -23.34
N LEU A 114 12.78 -13.51 -23.02
CA LEU A 114 13.11 -14.68 -22.20
C LEU A 114 13.51 -15.85 -23.09
N SER A 115 14.47 -16.65 -22.62
CA SER A 115 14.76 -17.94 -23.24
C SER A 115 13.63 -18.95 -22.99
N ASN A 116 13.49 -19.97 -23.84
CA ASN A 116 12.53 -21.05 -23.63
C ASN A 116 12.75 -21.75 -22.27
N ALA A 117 14.02 -21.97 -21.90
CA ALA A 117 14.37 -22.59 -20.61
C ALA A 117 13.93 -21.74 -19.41
N GLU A 118 14.14 -20.42 -19.45
CA GLU A 118 13.65 -19.52 -18.40
C GLU A 118 12.12 -19.45 -18.37
N TRP A 119 11.47 -19.48 -19.53
CA TRP A 119 10.01 -19.49 -19.61
C TRP A 119 9.42 -20.76 -19.01
N GLU A 120 10.02 -21.92 -19.27
CA GLU A 120 9.61 -23.21 -18.74
C GLU A 120 9.73 -23.29 -17.21
N GLN A 121 10.63 -22.53 -16.57
CA GLN A 121 10.68 -22.43 -15.10
C GLN A 121 9.39 -21.90 -14.47
N PHE A 122 8.55 -21.22 -15.26
CA PHE A 122 7.26 -20.68 -14.83
C PHE A 122 6.08 -21.45 -15.43
N SER A 123 6.28 -22.70 -15.87
CA SER A 123 5.19 -23.54 -16.44
C SER A 123 4.00 -23.71 -15.52
N ASP A 124 4.27 -23.74 -14.21
CA ASP A 124 3.29 -23.99 -13.16
C ASP A 124 2.76 -22.68 -12.55
N ALA A 125 3.17 -21.53 -13.09
CA ALA A 125 2.71 -20.23 -12.64
C ALA A 125 1.36 -19.86 -13.26
N VAL A 126 0.55 -19.08 -12.52
CA VAL A 126 -0.67 -18.49 -13.07
C VAL A 126 -0.28 -17.42 -14.09
N HIS A 127 -0.76 -17.57 -15.34
CA HIS A 127 -0.55 -16.59 -16.39
C HIS A 127 -1.79 -15.70 -16.56
N ILE A 128 -1.59 -14.39 -16.63
CA ILE A 128 -2.66 -13.40 -16.83
C ILE A 128 -3.25 -13.51 -18.24
N LEU A 129 -2.43 -13.90 -19.21
CA LEU A 129 -2.84 -14.17 -20.58
C LEU A 129 -2.69 -15.67 -20.84
N THR A 130 -3.72 -16.29 -21.41
CA THR A 130 -3.63 -17.66 -21.92
C THR A 130 -2.58 -17.74 -23.02
N LYS A 131 -1.90 -18.89 -23.10
CA LYS A 131 -0.81 -19.14 -24.05
C LYS A 131 -1.21 -18.90 -25.50
#